data_AF-A0A7X6VSS8-F1
#
_entry.id   AF-A0A7X6VSS8-F1
#
_cell.length_a   1.000
_cell.length_b   1.000
_cell.length_c   1.000
_cell.angle_alpha   90.00
_cell.angle_beta   90.00
_cell.angle_gamma   90.00
#
_symmetry.space_group_name_H-M   'P 1'
#
loop_
_entity.id
_entity.type
_entity.pdbx_description
1 polymer ?
#
loop_
_entity_poly.entity_id
_entity_poly.type
_entity_poly.pdbx_seq_one_letter_code
_entity_poly.pdbx_strand_id
1 'polypeptide(L)'
;MAEELRIVMRNYGKINPLNIDDYIAQGGYKALEKARSMNQEDLIEEVKKSKLRGRGGAGFNCGQKWSFAYQAKGEQKYVVCNADEGEPGTYKDRLIMENDPHTLIEGM
;
A
#
# COMPACT_ATOMS: atom_id res chain seq x y z
N MET A 1 17.86 -13.73 -18.61
CA MET A 1 16.60 -13.01 -18.32
C MET A 1 16.92 -11.92 -17.30
N ALA A 2 16.29 -10.75 -17.39
CA ALA A 2 16.46 -9.71 -16.38
C ALA A 2 15.93 -10.20 -15.03
N GLU A 3 16.63 -9.89 -13.95
CA GLU A 3 16.20 -10.21 -12.59
C GLU A 3 15.11 -9.22 -12.14
N GLU A 4 13.99 -9.74 -11.63
CA GLU A 4 12.86 -8.92 -11.20
C GLU A 4 12.99 -8.54 -9.72
N LEU A 5 12.96 -7.24 -9.41
CA LEU A 5 12.86 -6.76 -8.02
C LEU A 5 11.39 -6.70 -7.59
N ARG A 6 10.93 -7.73 -6.88
CA ARG A 6 9.55 -7.81 -6.36
C ARG A 6 9.41 -7.12 -5.00
N ILE A 7 8.85 -5.90 -5.00
CA ILE A 7 8.53 -5.16 -3.77
C ILE A 7 7.07 -5.37 -3.36
N VAL A 8 6.12 -4.98 -4.23
CA VAL A 8 4.69 -5.09 -3.94
C VAL A 8 4.20 -6.55 -4.05
N MET A 9 4.76 -7.31 -4.98
CA MET A 9 4.48 -8.74 -5.16
C MET A 9 5.51 -9.65 -4.47
N ARG A 10 6.14 -9.20 -3.38
CA ARG A 10 7.21 -9.94 -2.69
C ARG A 10 6.80 -11.34 -2.22
N ASN A 11 5.51 -11.54 -1.95
CA ASN A 11 4.90 -12.77 -1.46
C ASN A 11 4.30 -13.65 -2.57
N TYR A 12 4.28 -13.20 -3.83
CA TYR A 12 3.68 -13.94 -4.94
C TYR A 12 4.31 -15.33 -5.10
N GLY A 13 3.49 -16.38 -4.97
CA GLY A 13 3.92 -17.78 -5.04
C GLY A 13 4.65 -18.29 -3.80
N LYS A 14 4.70 -17.53 -2.70
CA LYS A 14 5.38 -17.90 -1.44
C LYS A 14 4.44 -18.13 -0.27
N ILE A 15 3.20 -17.66 -0.37
CA ILE A 15 2.17 -17.78 0.67
C ILE A 15 0.89 -18.36 0.08
N ASN A 16 0.05 -18.95 0.91
CA ASN A 16 -1.37 -19.09 0.62
C ASN A 16 -2.07 -17.72 0.86
N PRO A 17 -2.61 -17.05 -0.17
CA PRO A 17 -3.21 -15.72 -0.04
C PRO A 17 -4.42 -15.65 0.91
N LEU A 18 -5.06 -16.80 1.15
CA LEU A 18 -6.22 -16.92 2.04
C LEU A 18 -5.85 -17.33 3.47
N ASN A 19 -4.56 -17.52 3.76
CA ASN A 19 -4.07 -17.82 5.10
C ASN A 19 -3.30 -16.63 5.67
N ILE A 20 -3.86 -15.97 6.69
CA ILE A 20 -3.22 -14.84 7.35
C ILE A 20 -1.89 -15.22 8.02
N ASP A 21 -1.76 -16.45 8.52
CA ASP A 21 -0.56 -16.90 9.21
C ASP A 21 0.65 -16.96 8.27
N ASP A 22 0.44 -17.31 7.00
CA ASP A 22 1.49 -17.29 5.98
C ASP A 22 1.99 -15.86 5.73
N TYR A 23 1.07 -14.87 5.69
CA TYR A 23 1.42 -13.45 5.55
C TYR A 23 2.24 -12.95 6.75
N ILE A 24 1.80 -13.29 7.97
CA ILE A 24 2.49 -12.94 9.21
C ILE A 24 3.88 -13.60 9.28
N ALA A 25 4.01 -14.86 8.87
CA ALA A 25 5.28 -15.59 8.83
C ALA A 25 6.30 -14.94 7.88
N GLN A 26 5.84 -14.30 6.80
CA GLN A 26 6.68 -13.49 5.90
C GLN A 26 6.98 -12.08 6.45
N GLY A 27 6.60 -11.77 7.70
CA GLY A 27 6.81 -10.48 8.33
C GLY A 27 5.72 -9.45 8.05
N GLY A 28 4.54 -9.89 7.59
CA GLY A 28 3.36 -9.04 7.47
C GLY A 28 3.00 -8.34 8.78
N TYR A 29 2.35 -7.17 8.67
CA TYR A 29 1.92 -6.30 9.78
C TYR A 29 3.03 -5.64 10.60
N LYS A 30 4.30 -5.94 10.34
CA LYS A 30 5.43 -5.24 10.99
C LYS A 30 5.51 -3.76 10.59
N ALA A 31 5.16 -3.42 9.35
CA ALA A 31 5.18 -2.03 8.91
C ALA A 31 4.02 -1.25 9.55
N LEU A 32 2.85 -1.88 9.70
CA LEU A 32 1.73 -1.32 10.47
C LEU A 32 2.08 -1.12 11.95
N GLU A 33 2.75 -2.08 12.59
CA GLU A 33 3.22 -1.93 13.97
C GLU A 33 4.14 -0.71 14.11
N LYS A 34 5.12 -0.56 13.21
CA LYS A 34 5.98 0.63 13.15
C LYS A 34 5.15 1.90 12.95
N ALA A 35 4.24 1.92 11.98
CA ALA A 35 3.41 3.10 11.69
C ALA A 35 2.57 3.53 12.90
N ARG A 36 2.03 2.58 13.67
CA ARG A 36 1.27 2.86 14.91
C ARG A 36 2.12 3.42 16.05
N SER A 37 3.44 3.21 16.01
CA SER A 37 4.37 3.79 16.99
C SER A 37 4.79 5.23 16.66
N MET A 38 4.48 5.70 15.45
CA MET A 38 4.78 7.05 14.98
C MET A 38 3.58 7.98 15.21
N ASN A 39 3.84 9.28 15.41
CA ASN A 39 2.77 10.27 15.25
C ASN A 39 2.42 10.43 13.76
N GLN A 40 1.26 11.01 13.48
CA GLN A 40 0.73 11.10 12.13
C GLN A 40 1.57 12.01 11.23
N GLU A 41 2.09 13.12 11.74
CA GLU A 41 2.98 14.01 10.97
C GLU A 41 4.26 13.29 10.52
N ASP A 42 4.92 12.55 11.41
CA ASP A 42 6.14 11.82 11.14
C ASP A 42 5.91 10.72 10.10
N LEU A 43 4.79 10.00 10.19
CA LEU A 43 4.41 8.99 9.20
C LEU A 43 4.18 9.63 7.82
N ILE A 44 3.47 10.75 7.76
CA ILE A 44 3.23 11.49 6.52
C ILE A 44 4.56 11.96 5.91
N GLU A 45 5.47 12.49 6.73
CA GLU A 45 6.79 12.94 6.27
C GLU A 45 7.68 11.78 5.82
N GLU A 46 7.61 10.60 6.46
CA GLU A 46 8.32 9.41 5.99
C GLU A 46 7.83 8.98 4.59
N VAL A 47 6.51 8.94 4.37
CA VAL A 47 5.93 8.63 3.05
C VAL A 47 6.29 9.71 2.02
N LYS A 48 6.29 10.99 2.40
CA LYS A 48 6.67 12.09 1.51
C LYS A 48 8.14 12.01 1.09
N LYS A 49 9.05 11.72 2.05
CA LYS A 49 10.50 11.53 1.82
C LYS A 49 10.81 10.31 0.96
N SER A 50 9.98 9.26 1.03
CA SER A 50 10.10 8.09 0.14
C SER A 50 9.91 8.43 -1.34
N LYS A 51 9.32 9.59 -1.65
CA LYS A 51 8.94 10.01 -3.01
C LYS A 51 7.96 9.05 -3.70
N LEU A 52 7.17 8.30 -2.92
CA LEU A 52 6.10 7.47 -3.47
C LEU A 52 5.15 8.32 -4.31
N ARG A 53 4.92 7.90 -5.56
CA ARG A 53 4.02 8.56 -6.51
C ARG A 53 2.77 7.70 -6.73
N GLY A 54 1.66 8.35 -7.01
CA GLY A 54 0.40 7.69 -7.36
C GLY A 54 0.57 6.74 -8.54
N ARG A 55 0.15 5.48 -8.37
CA ARG A 55 0.31 4.40 -9.36
C ARG A 55 -0.90 4.19 -10.28
N GLY A 56 -1.96 4.98 -10.10
CA GLY A 56 -3.10 5.05 -11.03
C GLY A 56 -2.92 6.02 -12.19
N GLY A 57 -1.68 6.32 -12.61
CA GLY A 57 -1.39 7.17 -13.78
C GLY A 57 -0.98 8.62 -13.47
N ALA A 58 -1.72 9.35 -12.63
CA ALA A 58 -1.47 10.78 -12.40
C ALA A 58 -0.12 11.11 -11.74
N GLY A 59 0.51 10.16 -11.05
CA GLY A 59 1.88 10.31 -10.54
C GLY A 59 2.08 11.39 -9.48
N PHE A 60 1.03 11.82 -8.77
CA PHE A 60 1.12 12.81 -7.67
C PHE A 60 1.88 12.25 -6.46
N ASN A 61 2.59 13.08 -5.69
CA ASN A 61 3.32 12.62 -4.49
C ASN A 61 2.33 12.17 -3.40
N CYS A 62 2.45 10.92 -2.94
CA CYS A 62 1.52 10.30 -2.01
C CYS A 62 1.52 11.00 -0.65
N GLY A 63 2.70 11.25 -0.06
CA GLY A 63 2.81 11.93 1.23
C GLY A 63 2.28 13.36 1.19
N GLN A 64 2.48 14.07 0.09
CA GLN A 64 1.87 15.40 -0.12
C GLN A 64 0.34 15.34 -0.18
N LYS A 65 -0.23 14.29 -0.79
CA LYS A 65 -1.69 14.09 -0.80
C LYS A 65 -2.20 13.82 0.61
N TRP A 66 -1.49 12.99 1.39
CA TRP A 66 -1.85 12.69 2.77
C TRP A 66 -1.78 13.92 3.66
N SER A 67 -0.79 14.80 3.49
CA SER A 67 -0.70 16.03 4.29
C SER A 67 -1.92 16.95 4.09
N PHE A 68 -2.46 17.03 2.87
CA PHE A 68 -3.68 17.81 2.62
C PHE A 68 -4.90 17.21 3.32
N ALA A 69 -5.06 15.88 3.27
CA ALA A 69 -6.15 15.20 3.96
C ALA A 69 -6.04 15.31 5.49
N TYR A 70 -4.82 15.26 6.03
CA TYR A 70 -4.55 15.44 7.45
C TYR A 70 -4.92 16.85 7.93
N GLN A 71 -4.52 17.88 7.17
CA GLN A 71 -4.79 19.29 7.51
C GLN A 71 -6.25 19.72 7.29
N ALA A 72 -7.00 19.00 6.45
CA ALA A 72 -8.41 19.30 6.22
C ALA A 72 -9.23 19.13 7.52
N LYS A 73 -10.10 20.10 7.79
CA LYS A 73 -11.04 20.06 8.91
C LYS A 73 -12.15 19.03 8.65
N GLY A 74 -12.53 18.29 9.68
CA GLY A 74 -13.60 17.30 9.63
C GLY A 74 -13.40 16.25 10.71
N GLU A 75 -14.45 15.91 11.44
CA GLU A 75 -14.42 14.89 12.50
C GLU A 75 -14.25 13.49 11.92
N GLN A 76 -14.92 13.23 10.78
CA GLN A 76 -14.83 11.97 10.07
C GLN A 76 -13.99 12.12 8.80
N LYS A 77 -13.04 11.20 8.61
CA LYS A 77 -12.22 11.09 7.40
C LYS A 77 -12.35 9.67 6.84
N TYR A 78 -12.04 9.53 5.54
CA TYR A 78 -12.16 8.26 4.82
C TYR A 78 -10.88 7.97 4.05
N VAL A 79 -10.54 6.69 3.98
CA VAL A 79 -9.52 6.14 3.08
C VAL A 79 -10.25 5.32 2.04
N VAL A 80 -9.96 5.57 0.77
CA VAL A 80 -10.59 4.86 -0.36
C VAL A 80 -9.48 4.26 -1.22
N CYS A 81 -9.50 2.94 -1.36
CA CYS A 81 -8.72 2.25 -2.39
C CYS A 81 -9.52 2.23 -3.69
N ASN A 82 -8.96 2.77 -4.77
CA ASN A 82 -9.52 2.61 -6.10
C ASN A 82 -8.92 1.35 -6.74
N ALA A 83 -9.71 0.29 -6.81
CA ALA A 83 -9.34 -1.01 -7.37
C ALA A 83 -10.14 -1.36 -8.64
N ASP A 84 -10.67 -0.34 -9.34
CA ASP A 84 -11.53 -0.52 -10.52
C ASP A 84 -10.79 -1.17 -11.71
N GLU A 85 -9.49 -0.86 -11.88
CA GLU A 85 -8.58 -1.41 -12.90
C GLU A 85 -9.22 -1.60 -14.31
N GLY A 86 -10.03 -0.64 -14.78
CA GLY A 86 -10.74 -0.74 -16.05
C GLY A 86 -9.92 -0.50 -17.32
N GLU A 87 -8.63 -0.17 -17.21
CA GLU A 87 -7.79 0.18 -18.37
C GLU A 87 -7.33 -1.09 -19.13
N PRO A 88 -7.50 -1.17 -20.46
CA PRO A 88 -7.07 -2.33 -21.23
C PRO A 88 -5.59 -2.66 -21.04
N GLY A 89 -5.30 -3.92 -20.73
CA GLY A 89 -3.93 -4.41 -20.51
C GLY A 89 -3.39 -4.18 -19.10
N THR A 90 -4.19 -3.61 -18.18
CA THR A 90 -3.86 -3.53 -16.76
C THR A 90 -4.45 -4.71 -15.98
N TYR A 91 -3.64 -5.31 -15.11
CA TYR A 91 -4.01 -6.45 -14.26
C TYR A 91 -3.15 -6.52 -12.98
N LYS A 92 -2.45 -5.43 -12.67
CA LYS A 92 -1.51 -5.35 -11.54
C LYS A 92 -2.25 -5.34 -10.20
N ASP A 93 -3.38 -4.63 -10.12
CA ASP A 93 -4.15 -4.49 -8.88
C ASP A 93 -4.85 -5.81 -8.58
N ARG A 94 -5.45 -6.42 -9.62
CA ARG A 94 -6.00 -7.78 -9.55
C ARG A 94 -4.97 -8.79 -9.05
N LEU A 95 -3.76 -8.80 -9.60
CA LEU A 95 -2.70 -9.72 -9.17
C LEU A 95 -2.31 -9.52 -7.70
N ILE A 96 -2.25 -8.28 -7.22
CA ILE A 96 -1.96 -8.00 -5.80
C ILE A 96 -3.09 -8.52 -4.92
N MET A 97 -4.34 -8.20 -5.25
CA MET A 97 -5.51 -8.59 -4.45
C MET A 97 -5.73 -10.10 -4.42
N GLU A 98 -5.48 -10.80 -5.52
CA GLU A 98 -5.63 -12.27 -5.59
C GLU A 98 -4.50 -13.01 -4.85
N ASN A 99 -3.29 -12.47 -4.82
CA ASN A 99 -2.09 -13.22 -4.40
C ASN A 99 -1.43 -12.74 -3.11
N ASP A 100 -1.70 -11.51 -2.66
CA ASP A 100 -1.17 -10.93 -1.42
C ASP A 100 -2.15 -9.91 -0.81
N PRO A 101 -3.42 -10.27 -0.55
CA PRO A 101 -4.48 -9.33 -0.17
C PRO A 101 -4.16 -8.56 1.12
N HIS A 102 -3.48 -9.19 2.07
CA HIS A 102 -3.10 -8.55 3.33
C HIS A 102 -2.09 -7.42 3.15
N THR A 103 -1.31 -7.40 2.06
CA THR A 103 -0.41 -6.28 1.69
C THR A 103 -1.20 -5.01 1.41
N LEU A 104 -2.39 -5.14 0.81
CA LEU A 104 -3.30 -4.02 0.56
C LEU A 104 -3.95 -3.56 1.86
N ILE A 105 -4.46 -4.50 2.65
CA ILE A 105 -5.12 -4.22 3.93
C ILE A 105 -4.16 -3.55 4.92
N GLU A 106 -2.91 -4.00 5.00
CA GLU A 106 -1.89 -3.39 5.87
C GLU A 106 -1.55 -1.95 5.45
N GLY A 107 -1.62 -1.66 4.14
CA GLY A 107 -1.33 -0.32 3.62
C GLY A 107 -2.48 0.68 3.71
N MET A 108 -3.70 0.21 4.00
CA MET A 108 -4.91 1.03 4.17
C MET A 108 -5.10 1.48 5.61
#